data_AF-A0A662YS12-F1
#
_entry.id   AF-A0A662YS12-F1
#
_cell.length_a   1.000
_cell.length_b   1.000
_cell.length_c   1.000
_cell.angle_alpha   90.00
_cell.angle_beta   90.00
_cell.angle_gamma   90.00
#
_symmetry.space_group_name_H-M   'P 1'
#
loop_
_entity.id
_entity.type
_entity.pdbx_description
1 polymer ?
#
loop_
_entity_poly.entity_id
_entity_poly.type
_entity_poly.pdbx_seq_one_letter_code
_entity_poly.pdbx_strand_id
1 'polypeptide(L)'
;MAGLWLVSLSRQFLKSPNFDGWFRMRRKEVSQKLEALHLEALCEEDLLLRIQKHTEVETVDLVLKLKDKLVQAERDQLPVKPETLVKLRTHIEAVILALPADLQGILLKPGTP
;
A
#
# COMPACT_ATOMS: atom_id res chain seq x y z
N MET A 1 -26.28 -6.52 -40.23
CA MET A 1 -27.33 -7.18 -39.43
C MET A 1 -26.79 -8.05 -38.29
N ALA A 2 -25.69 -8.81 -38.44
CA ALA A 2 -25.14 -9.66 -37.37
C ALA A 2 -24.54 -8.91 -36.14
N GLY A 3 -24.04 -7.68 -36.32
CA GLY A 3 -23.40 -6.91 -35.24
C GLY A 3 -24.34 -6.46 -34.12
N LEU A 4 -25.62 -6.18 -34.42
CA LEU A 4 -26.60 -5.71 -33.41
C LEU A 4 -26.97 -6.80 -32.38
N TRP A 5 -27.01 -8.05 -32.84
CA TRP A 5 -27.27 -9.20 -31.97
C TRP A 5 -26.07 -9.48 -31.04
N LEU A 6 -24.84 -9.40 -31.56
CA LEU A 6 -23.61 -9.55 -30.78
C LEU A 6 -23.44 -8.46 -29.71
N VAL A 7 -23.78 -7.21 -30.05
CA VAL A 7 -23.80 -6.09 -29.07
C VAL A 7 -24.82 -6.36 -27.96
N SER A 8 -26.00 -6.88 -28.29
CA SER A 8 -27.05 -7.17 -27.31
C SER A 8 -26.65 -8.30 -26.35
N LEU A 9 -26.02 -9.36 -26.87
CA LEU A 9 -25.50 -10.48 -26.06
C LEU A 9 -24.36 -10.02 -25.13
N SER A 10 -23.43 -9.21 -25.66
CA SER A 10 -22.34 -8.62 -24.86
C SER A 10 -22.90 -7.77 -23.72
N ARG A 11 -23.95 -6.98 -23.99
CA ARG A 11 -24.61 -6.14 -22.98
C ARG A 11 -25.32 -6.93 -21.89
N GLN A 12 -25.86 -8.10 -22.21
CA GLN A 12 -26.46 -9.02 -21.23
C GLN A 12 -25.38 -9.74 -20.40
N PHE A 13 -24.29 -10.19 -21.04
CA PHE A 13 -23.15 -10.80 -20.35
C PHE A 13 -22.52 -9.86 -19.33
N LEU A 14 -22.29 -8.59 -19.72
CA LEU A 14 -21.75 -7.56 -18.82
C LEU A 14 -22.64 -7.24 -17.61
N LYS A 15 -23.94 -7.55 -17.67
CA LYS A 15 -24.88 -7.39 -16.55
C LYS A 15 -25.06 -8.67 -15.73
N SER A 16 -24.39 -9.76 -16.11
CA SER A 16 -24.52 -11.02 -15.41
C SER A 16 -23.76 -10.97 -14.07
N PRO A 17 -24.30 -11.58 -13.00
CA PRO A 17 -23.61 -11.65 -11.71
C PRO A 17 -22.22 -12.32 -11.78
N ASN A 18 -22.04 -13.23 -12.75
CA ASN A 18 -20.77 -13.90 -12.99
C ASN A 18 -19.69 -12.92 -13.51
N PHE A 19 -20.04 -12.08 -14.50
CA PHE A 19 -19.14 -11.05 -14.99
C PHE A 19 -18.82 -10.03 -13.89
N ASP A 20 -19.84 -9.57 -13.16
CA ASP A 20 -19.64 -8.63 -12.06
C ASP A 20 -18.73 -9.19 -10.95
N GLY A 21 -18.93 -10.45 -10.57
CA GLY A 21 -18.07 -11.15 -9.61
C GLY A 21 -16.63 -11.27 -10.10
N TRP A 22 -16.44 -11.75 -11.33
CA TRP A 22 -15.13 -11.87 -11.97
C TRP A 22 -14.44 -10.51 -12.13
N PHE A 23 -15.17 -9.47 -12.53
CA PHE A 23 -14.64 -8.12 -12.71
C PHE A 23 -14.20 -7.51 -11.38
N ARG A 24 -14.98 -7.67 -10.31
CA ARG A 24 -14.59 -7.25 -8.95
C ARG A 24 -13.33 -7.98 -8.48
N MET A 25 -13.27 -9.30 -8.67
CA MET A 25 -12.10 -10.11 -8.35
C MET A 25 -10.87 -9.63 -9.12
N ARG A 26 -10.97 -9.43 -10.43
CA ARG A 26 -9.86 -8.96 -11.26
C ARG A 26 -9.42 -7.55 -10.93
N ARG A 27 -10.36 -6.64 -10.64
CA ARG A 27 -10.02 -5.31 -10.13
C ARG A 27 -9.25 -5.39 -8.82
N LYS A 28 -9.68 -6.25 -7.90
CA LYS A 28 -8.98 -6.47 -6.63
C LYS A 28 -7.56 -6.99 -6.87
N GLU A 29 -7.38 -8.00 -7.72
CA GLU A 29 -6.06 -8.54 -8.07
C GLU A 29 -5.13 -7.47 -8.65
N VAL A 30 -5.62 -6.63 -9.57
CA VAL A 30 -4.82 -5.55 -10.18
C VAL A 30 -4.47 -4.49 -9.15
N SER A 31 -5.41 -4.08 -8.29
CA SER A 31 -5.15 -3.13 -7.21
C SER A 31 -4.10 -3.66 -6.23
N GLN A 32 -4.20 -4.92 -5.81
CA GLN A 32 -3.21 -5.53 -4.90
C GLN A 32 -1.82 -5.62 -5.52
N LYS A 33 -1.72 -5.93 -6.83
CA LYS A 33 -0.43 -5.92 -7.54
C LYS A 33 0.17 -4.52 -7.64
N LEU A 34 -0.66 -3.51 -7.90
CA LEU A 34 -0.21 -2.12 -7.95
C LEU A 34 0.30 -1.66 -6.59
N GLU A 35 -0.41 -1.99 -5.51
CA GLU A 35 0.01 -1.67 -4.15
C GLU A 35 1.31 -2.38 -3.78
N ALA A 36 1.46 -3.65 -4.15
CA ALA A 36 2.71 -4.39 -3.95
C ALA A 36 3.90 -3.72 -4.64
N LEU A 37 3.75 -3.35 -5.91
CA LEU A 37 4.81 -2.64 -6.66
C LEU A 37 5.13 -1.28 -6.06
N HIS A 38 4.11 -0.55 -5.59
CA HIS A 38 4.31 0.74 -4.95
C HIS A 38 5.08 0.61 -3.62
N LEU A 39 4.80 -0.43 -2.83
CA LEU A 39 5.56 -0.73 -1.62
C LEU A 39 7.01 -1.12 -1.93
N GLU A 40 7.25 -1.92 -2.96
CA GLU A 40 8.60 -2.27 -3.41
C GLU A 40 9.38 -1.01 -3.83
N ALA A 41 8.78 -0.14 -4.64
CA ALA A 41 9.40 1.11 -5.05
C ALA A 41 9.71 2.04 -3.85
N LEU A 42 8.82 2.08 -2.86
CA LEU A 42 9.02 2.86 -1.64
C LEU A 42 10.21 2.33 -0.81
N CYS A 43 10.44 1.02 -0.81
CA CYS A 43 11.58 0.42 -0.13
C CYS A 43 12.92 0.67 -0.84
N GLU A 44 12.90 1.01 -2.12
CA GLU A 44 14.11 1.37 -2.88
C GLU A 44 14.39 2.89 -2.82
N GLU A 45 13.44 3.70 -2.33
CA GLU A 45 13.63 5.13 -2.08
C GLU A 45 14.47 5.37 -0.82
N ASP A 46 15.43 6.30 -0.87
CA ASP A 46 16.18 6.75 0.30
C ASP A 46 15.32 7.68 1.16
N LEU A 47 14.60 7.08 2.11
CA LEU A 47 13.74 7.82 3.02
C LEU A 47 14.53 8.79 3.92
N LEU A 48 15.80 8.50 4.23
CA LEU A 48 16.63 9.37 5.07
C LEU A 48 17.00 10.66 4.31
N LEU A 49 17.30 10.55 3.02
CA LEU A 49 17.51 11.73 2.17
C LEU A 49 16.21 12.54 2.00
N ARG A 50 15.06 11.87 1.94
CA ARG A 50 13.77 12.52 1.82
C ARG A 50 13.42 13.33 3.06
N ILE A 51 13.54 12.77 4.26
CA ILE A 51 13.19 13.46 5.52
C ILE A 51 14.05 14.70 5.78
N GLN A 52 15.28 14.77 5.25
CA GLN A 52 16.11 15.98 5.37
C GLN A 52 15.47 17.23 4.73
N LYS A 53 14.57 17.05 3.77
CA LYS A 53 13.84 18.14 3.11
C LYS A 53 12.47 18.41 3.73
N HIS A 54 12.10 17.65 4.76
CA HIS A 54 10.79 17.71 5.40
C HIS A 54 10.92 18.22 6.84
N THR A 55 9.83 18.83 7.31
CA THR A 55 9.70 19.22 8.72
C THR A 55 9.52 18.00 9.62
N GLU A 56 9.72 18.18 10.92
CA GLU A 56 9.49 17.12 11.91
C GLU A 56 8.04 16.59 11.85
N VAL A 57 7.06 17.48 11.68
CA VAL A 57 5.64 17.10 11.58
C VAL A 57 5.38 16.25 10.33
N GLU A 58 5.94 16.63 9.18
CA GLU A 58 5.82 15.85 7.94
C GLU A 58 6.52 14.50 8.06
N THR A 59 7.65 14.45 8.75
CA THR A 59 8.39 13.20 9.00
C THR A 59 7.63 12.27 9.94
N VAL A 60 6.99 12.82 10.98
CA VAL A 60 6.09 12.07 11.87
C VAL A 60 4.88 11.52 11.10
N ASP A 61 4.22 12.34 10.29
CA ASP A 61 3.11 11.92 9.44
C ASP A 61 3.52 10.82 8.44
N LEU A 62 4.72 10.94 7.86
CA LEU A 62 5.29 9.89 7.02
C LEU A 62 5.45 8.58 7.79
N VAL A 63 6.03 8.60 9.00
CA VAL A 63 6.17 7.40 9.84
C VAL A 63 4.82 6.75 10.12
N LEU A 64 3.79 7.53 10.49
CA LEU A 64 2.45 7.01 10.76
C LEU A 64 1.85 6.35 9.51
N LYS A 65 1.93 7.02 8.36
CA LYS A 65 1.46 6.47 7.08
C LYS A 65 2.18 5.19 6.68
N LEU A 66 3.48 5.10 6.92
CA LEU A 66 4.27 3.91 6.61
C LEU A 66 3.91 2.74 7.53
N LYS A 67 3.67 2.99 8.81
CA LYS A 67 3.18 1.98 9.77
C LYS A 67 1.80 1.46 9.38
N ASP A 68 0.88 2.35 9.04
CA ASP A 68 -0.47 1.94 8.59
C ASP A 68 -0.39 1.11 7.30
N LYS A 69 0.44 1.53 6.34
CA LYS A 69 0.68 0.76 5.11
C LYS A 69 1.24 -0.63 5.39
N LEU A 70 2.17 -0.75 6.35
CA LEU A 70 2.75 -2.02 6.75
C LEU A 70 1.69 -2.96 7.35
N VAL A 71 0.87 -2.46 8.28
CA VAL A 71 -0.22 -3.23 8.89
C VAL A 71 -1.26 -3.63 7.84
N GLN A 72 -1.61 -2.73 6.93
CA GLN A 72 -2.55 -3.01 5.85
C GLN A 72 -2.00 -4.06 4.88
N ALA A 73 -0.71 -3.99 4.53
CA ALA A 73 -0.05 -4.96 3.66
C ALA A 73 -0.08 -6.38 4.25
N GLU A 74 0.14 -6.50 5.56
CA GLU A 74 0.07 -7.76 6.29
C GLU A 74 -1.37 -8.28 6.39
N ARG A 75 -2.33 -7.40 6.70
CA ARG A 75 -3.76 -7.74 6.80
C ARG A 75 -4.34 -8.22 5.47
N ASP A 76 -4.04 -7.52 4.39
CA ASP A 76 -4.56 -7.82 3.05
C ASP A 76 -3.78 -8.94 2.35
N GLN A 77 -2.73 -9.47 3.00
CA GLN A 77 -1.81 -10.47 2.45
C GLN A 77 -1.36 -10.06 1.05
N LEU A 78 -0.90 -8.81 0.93
CA LEU A 78 -0.42 -8.31 -0.35
C LEU A 78 0.66 -9.23 -0.91
N PRO A 79 0.69 -9.46 -2.24
CA PRO A 79 1.64 -10.36 -2.88
C PRO A 79 3.04 -9.70 -2.99
N VAL A 80 3.59 -9.26 -1.86
CA VAL A 80 4.92 -8.66 -1.73
C VAL A 80 5.90 -9.72 -1.22
N LYS A 81 7.18 -9.55 -1.57
CA LYS A 81 8.25 -10.37 -0.98
C LYS A 81 8.34 -10.10 0.53
N PRO A 82 8.56 -11.12 1.37
CA PRO A 82 8.72 -10.91 2.81
C PRO A 82 9.90 -9.99 3.14
N GLU A 83 10.95 -10.02 2.31
CA GLU A 83 12.10 -9.12 2.41
C GLU A 83 11.71 -7.65 2.29
N THR A 84 10.72 -7.31 1.46
CA THR A 84 10.25 -5.94 1.28
C THR A 84 9.60 -5.40 2.56
N LEU A 85 8.82 -6.23 3.26
CA LEU A 85 8.20 -5.85 4.54
C LEU A 85 9.24 -5.64 5.64
N VAL A 86 10.28 -6.49 5.66
CA VAL A 86 11.40 -6.34 6.59
C VAL A 86 12.18 -5.06 6.29
N LYS A 87 12.53 -4.81 5.02
CA LYS A 87 13.18 -3.54 4.60
C LYS A 87 12.35 -2.32 5.01
N LEU A 88 11.04 -2.35 4.78
CA LEU A 88 10.14 -1.27 5.17
C LEU A 88 10.16 -1.02 6.68
N ARG A 89 10.12 -2.08 7.50
CA ARG A 89 10.24 -1.98 8.97
C ARG A 89 11.56 -1.32 9.36
N THR A 90 12.68 -1.76 8.79
CA THR A 90 14.01 -1.17 9.04
C THR A 90 14.08 0.30 8.62
N HIS A 91 13.49 0.65 7.48
CA HIS A 91 13.42 2.04 7.01
C HIS A 91 12.59 2.91 7.96
N ILE A 92 11.44 2.43 8.44
CA ILE A 92 10.62 3.13 9.44
C ILE A 92 11.42 3.36 10.72
N GLU A 93 12.11 2.34 11.23
CA GLU A 93 12.95 2.46 12.43
C GLU A 93 14.09 3.48 12.24
N ALA A 94 14.78 3.46 11.10
CA ALA A 94 15.82 4.43 10.78
C ALA A 94 15.29 5.87 10.75
N VAL A 95 14.12 6.09 10.15
CA VAL A 95 13.46 7.41 10.12
C VAL A 95 13.05 7.85 11.52
N ILE A 96 12.53 6.94 12.36
CA ILE A 96 12.21 7.26 13.75
C ILE A 96 13.48 7.67 14.51
N LEU A 97 14.58 6.92 14.39
CA LEU A 97 15.84 7.24 15.06
C LEU A 97 16.47 8.57 14.60
N ALA A 98 16.11 9.05 13.41
CA ALA A 98 16.54 10.35 12.90
C ALA A 98 15.72 11.53 13.48
N LEU A 99 14.55 11.28 14.08
CA LEU A 99 13.76 12.30 14.76
C LEU A 99 14.34 12.66 16.14
N PRO A 100 14.01 13.83 16.70
CA PRO A 100 14.29 14.18 18.10
C PRO A 100 13.75 13.16 19.12
N ALA A 101 14.43 13.02 20.27
CA ALA A 101 14.16 11.99 21.27
C ALA A 101 12.75 12.06 21.90
N ASP A 102 12.19 13.26 22.00
CA ASP A 102 10.82 13.53 22.47
C ASP A 102 9.76 12.97 21.51
N LEU A 103 10.00 13.01 20.19
CA LEU A 103 9.12 12.43 19.18
C LEU A 103 9.33 10.91 19.02
N GLN A 104 10.56 10.44 19.17
CA GLN A 104 10.89 9.01 19.14
C GLN A 104 10.08 8.22 20.17
N GLY A 105 10.01 8.69 21.42
CA GLY A 105 9.31 7.98 22.50
C GLY A 105 7.81 7.82 22.24
N ILE A 106 7.19 8.76 21.52
CA ILE A 106 5.77 8.69 21.14
C ILE A 106 5.58 7.67 20.01
N LEU A 107 6.48 7.69 19.02
CA LEU A 107 6.38 6.83 17.85
C LEU A 107 6.82 5.38 18.11
N LEU A 108 7.74 5.14 19.04
CA LEU A 108 8.21 3.79 19.38
C LEU A 108 7.23 3.01 20.25
N LYS A 109 6.31 3.68 20.95
CA LYS A 109 5.25 2.98 21.66
C LYS A 109 4.37 2.25 20.63
N PRO A 110 4.26 0.90 20.70
CA PRO A 110 3.16 0.23 20.01
C PRO A 110 1.90 0.80 20.64
N GLY A 111 1.03 1.40 19.80
CA GLY A 111 -0.24 1.92 20.27
C GLY A 111 -0.93 0.85 21.11
N THR A 112 -1.08 1.11 22.40
CA THR A 112 -1.91 0.26 23.27
C THR A 112 -3.30 0.24 22.64
N PRO A 113 -3.89 -0.95 22.43
CA PRO A 113 -5.23 -1.09 21.88
C PRO A 113 -6.29 -0.43 22.76
#